data_AF-A0A3D5UQX2-F1
#
_entry.id   AF-A0A3D5UQX2-F1
#
_cell.length_a   1.000
_cell.length_b   1.000
_cell.length_c   1.000
_cell.angle_alpha   90.00
_cell.angle_beta   90.00
_cell.angle_gamma   90.00
#
_symmetry.space_group_name_H-M   'P 1'
#
loop_
_entity.id
_entity.type
_entity.pdbx_description
1 polymer ?
#
loop_
_entity_poly.entity_id
_entity_poly.type
_entity_poly.pdbx_seq_one_letter_code
_entity_poly.pdbx_strand_id
1 'polypeptide(L)'
;LSAESAAGKYPVEAVSMMDSVAQSVETDPTYPGIIYAQRNEPEATGADAIAAAAHSVADTLNAAAIVCWTNSGSTGLRVARERP
;
A
#
# COMPACT_ATOMS: atom_id res chain seq x y z
N LEU A 1 16.48 -1.18 -4.70
CA LEU A 1 17.78 -0.59 -4.28
C LEU A 1 18.66 -1.71 -3.73
N SER A 2 19.86 -1.85 -4.28
CA SER A 2 20.88 -2.82 -3.86
C SER A 2 22.25 -2.14 -3.85
N ALA A 3 23.00 -2.19 -4.96
CA ALA A 3 24.31 -1.56 -5.07
C ALA A 3 24.25 -0.03 -4.93
N GLU A 4 23.15 0.58 -5.37
CA GLU A 4 22.94 2.03 -5.35
C GLU A 4 22.94 2.60 -3.93
N SER A 5 22.39 1.85 -2.97
CA SER A 5 22.36 2.23 -1.54
C SER A 5 23.48 1.59 -0.71
N ALA A 6 24.00 0.42 -1.11
CA ALA A 6 25.00 -0.31 -0.32
C ALA A 6 26.45 0.14 -0.55
N ALA A 7 26.80 0.55 -1.77
CA ALA A 7 28.16 0.95 -2.14
C ALA A 7 28.21 2.12 -3.14
N GLY A 8 27.05 2.67 -3.49
CA GLY A 8 26.94 3.82 -4.38
C GLY A 8 27.53 5.08 -3.75
N LYS A 9 27.95 6.02 -4.61
CA LYS A 9 28.46 7.33 -4.17
C LYS A 9 27.36 8.27 -3.64
N TYR A 10 26.09 7.95 -3.90
CA TYR A 10 24.93 8.80 -3.63
C TYR A 10 23.75 7.97 -3.07
N PRO A 11 23.93 7.31 -1.90
CA PRO A 11 22.92 6.40 -1.37
C PRO A 11 21.64 7.13 -0.90
N VAL A 12 21.76 8.36 -0.40
CA VAL A 12 20.62 9.16 0.07
C VAL A 12 19.80 9.66 -1.12
N GLU A 13 20.47 10.13 -2.16
CA GLU A 13 19.84 10.62 -3.39
C GLU A 13 19.14 9.48 -4.14
N ALA A 14 19.72 8.28 -4.13
CA ALA A 14 19.09 7.10 -4.71
C ALA A 14 17.75 6.76 -4.04
N VAL A 15 17.71 6.78 -2.70
CA VAL A 15 16.45 6.55 -1.94
C VAL A 15 15.46 7.70 -2.16
N SER A 16 15.93 8.95 -2.10
CA SER A 16 15.08 10.14 -2.28
C SER A 16 14.46 10.19 -3.68
N MET A 17 15.22 9.79 -4.70
CA MET A 17 14.72 9.68 -6.07
C MET A 17 13.66 8.59 -6.17
N MET A 18 13.86 7.42 -5.54
CA MET A 18 12.88 6.34 -5.54
C MET A 18 11.58 6.75 -4.83
N ASP A 19 11.67 7.43 -3.69
CA ASP A 19 10.52 8.01 -2.97
C ASP A 19 9.75 9.01 -3.84
N SER A 20 10.47 9.93 -4.49
CA SER A 20 9.87 10.93 -5.39
C SER A 20 9.12 10.28 -6.57
N VAL A 21 9.69 9.22 -7.15
CA VAL A 21 9.05 8.46 -8.23
C VAL A 21 7.80 7.74 -7.72
N ALA A 22 7.86 7.11 -6.54
CA ALA A 22 6.71 6.41 -5.96
C ALA A 22 5.54 7.37 -5.73
N GLN A 23 5.77 8.51 -5.08
CA GLN A 23 4.75 9.53 -4.84
C GLN A 23 4.17 10.09 -6.15
N SER A 24 5.01 10.28 -7.17
CA SER A 24 4.55 10.77 -8.48
C SER A 24 3.64 9.76 -9.18
N VAL A 25 3.94 8.46 -9.06
CA VAL A 25 3.11 7.39 -9.64
C VAL A 25 1.80 7.22 -8.88
N GLU A 26 1.83 7.26 -7.54
CA GLU A 26 0.65 7.08 -6.69
C GLU A 26 -0.36 8.23 -6.80
N THR A 27 0.09 9.42 -7.21
CA THR A 27 -0.77 10.60 -7.44
C THR A 27 -1.32 10.68 -8.88
N ASP A 28 -0.90 9.79 -9.78
CA ASP A 28 -1.40 9.78 -11.16
C ASP A 28 -2.88 9.34 -11.21
N PRO A 29 -3.78 10.07 -11.90
CA PRO A 29 -5.19 9.71 -11.97
C PRO A 29 -5.50 8.31 -12.55
N THR A 30 -4.57 7.74 -13.31
CA THR A 30 -4.70 6.39 -13.89
C THR A 30 -4.32 5.28 -12.90
N TYR A 31 -3.55 5.61 -11.86
CA TYR A 31 -3.02 4.66 -10.90
C TYR A 31 -4.11 3.85 -10.18
N PRO A 32 -5.19 4.45 -9.62
CA PRO A 32 -6.22 3.68 -8.92
C PRO A 32 -6.88 2.63 -9.83
N GLY A 33 -7.19 2.99 -11.07
CA GLY A 33 -7.81 2.07 -12.03
C GLY A 33 -6.92 0.86 -12.34
N ILE A 34 -5.61 1.06 -12.49
CA ILE A 34 -4.65 -0.02 -12.76
C ILE A 34 -4.49 -0.92 -11.52
N ILE A 35 -4.33 -0.32 -10.35
CA ILE A 35 -4.08 -1.06 -9.11
C ILE A 35 -5.31 -1.84 -8.66
N TYR A 36 -6.50 -1.25 -8.75
CA TYR A 36 -7.74 -1.93 -8.39
C TYR A 36 -8.07 -3.08 -9.35
N ALA A 37 -7.72 -2.96 -10.64
CA ALA A 37 -7.85 -4.05 -11.59
C ALA A 37 -6.92 -5.24 -11.31
N GLN A 38 -5.83 -5.03 -10.57
CA GLN A 38 -4.88 -6.07 -10.18
C GLN A 38 -5.17 -6.66 -8.79
N ARG A 39 -6.27 -6.27 -8.14
CA ARG A 39 -6.63 -6.85 -6.83
C ARG A 39 -7.00 -8.31 -6.98
N ASN A 40 -6.44 -9.12 -6.09
CA ASN A 40 -6.87 -10.50 -5.91
C ASN A 40 -8.18 -10.52 -5.13
N GLU A 41 -9.04 -11.48 -5.43
CA GLU A 41 -10.23 -11.71 -4.61
C GLU A 41 -9.81 -12.04 -3.16
N PRO A 42 -10.49 -11.47 -2.14
CA PRO A 42 -10.25 -11.80 -0.75
C PRO A 42 -10.50 -13.30 -0.49
N GLU A 43 -9.70 -13.91 0.39
CA GLU A 43 -10.00 -15.28 0.80
C GLU A 43 -11.30 -15.29 1.62
N ALA A 44 -12.03 -16.41 1.61
CA ALA A 44 -13.29 -16.56 2.35
C ALA A 44 -13.06 -16.73 3.87
N THR A 45 -12.30 -15.82 4.48
CA THR A 45 -12.02 -15.74 5.90
C THR A 45 -12.62 -14.47 6.49
N GLY A 46 -13.01 -14.50 7.76
CA GLY A 46 -13.53 -13.30 8.43
C GLY A 46 -12.51 -12.15 8.45
N ALA A 47 -11.22 -12.45 8.55
CA ALA A 47 -10.17 -11.45 8.58
C ALA A 47 -10.01 -10.70 7.24
N ASP A 48 -10.11 -11.42 6.13
CA ASP A 48 -10.05 -10.84 4.78
C ASP A 48 -11.33 -10.05 4.47
N ALA A 49 -12.51 -10.58 4.87
CA ALA A 49 -13.78 -9.85 4.76
C ALA A 49 -13.76 -8.51 5.53
N ILE A 50 -13.20 -8.50 6.75
CA ILE A 50 -13.05 -7.27 7.54
C ILE A 50 -12.06 -6.30 6.89
N ALA A 51 -10.97 -6.79 6.30
CA ALA A 51 -9.99 -5.94 5.61
C ALA A 51 -10.63 -5.23 4.40
N ALA A 52 -11.36 -5.96 3.56
CA ALA A 52 -12.08 -5.40 2.42
C ALA A 52 -13.15 -4.39 2.85
N ALA A 53 -13.88 -4.68 3.93
CA ALA A 53 -14.85 -3.76 4.51
C ALA A 53 -14.18 -2.49 5.06
N ALA A 54 -13.05 -2.61 5.74
CA ALA A 54 -12.30 -1.47 6.27
C ALA A 54 -11.82 -0.54 5.15
N HIS A 55 -11.31 -1.09 4.04
CA HIS A 55 -10.96 -0.31 2.85
C HIS A 55 -12.19 0.42 2.28
N SER A 56 -13.31 -0.29 2.09
CA SER A 56 -14.53 0.30 1.53
C SER A 56 -15.07 1.45 2.38
N VAL A 57 -15.04 1.31 3.71
CA VAL A 57 -15.46 2.37 4.65
C VAL A 57 -14.49 3.54 4.60
N ALA A 58 -13.18 3.30 4.56
CA ALA A 58 -12.18 4.35 4.49
C ALA A 58 -12.30 5.18 3.21
N ASP A 59 -12.47 4.52 2.06
CA ASP A 59 -12.66 5.18 0.76
C ASP A 59 -13.96 6.00 0.73
N THR A 60 -15.07 5.40 1.17
CA THR A 60 -16.39 6.07 1.20
C THR A 60 -16.39 7.32 2.09
N LEU A 61 -15.71 7.26 3.24
CA LEU A 61 -15.65 8.35 4.20
C LEU A 61 -14.49 9.32 3.95
N ASN A 62 -13.63 9.04 2.97
CA ASN A 62 -12.36 9.74 2.76
C ASN A 62 -11.53 9.82 4.07
N ALA A 63 -11.39 8.68 4.75
CA ALA A 63 -10.68 8.58 6.02
C ALA A 63 -9.18 8.75 5.82
N ALA A 64 -8.52 9.49 6.72
CA ALA A 64 -7.08 9.74 6.62
C ALA A 64 -6.20 8.51 6.94
N ALA A 65 -6.73 7.51 7.65
CA ALA A 65 -5.96 6.34 8.05
C ALA A 65 -6.86 5.15 8.45
N ILE A 66 -6.30 3.93 8.30
CA ILE A 66 -6.84 2.69 8.86
C ILE A 66 -5.87 2.19 9.95
N VAL A 67 -6.36 2.01 11.18
CA VAL A 67 -5.53 1.54 12.31
C VAL A 67 -5.72 0.04 12.49
N CYS A 68 -4.65 -0.73 12.25
CA CYS A 68 -4.64 -2.18 12.40
C CYS A 68 -4.08 -2.61 13.76
N TRP A 69 -4.93 -2.91 14.74
CA TRP A 69 -4.47 -3.54 15.98
C TRP A 69 -4.11 -5.01 15.72
N THR A 70 -2.84 -5.38 15.92
CA THR A 70 -2.34 -6.70 15.56
C THR A 70 -1.08 -7.05 16.35
N ASN A 71 -0.94 -8.33 16.72
CA ASN A 71 0.26 -8.83 17.43
C ASN A 71 1.37 -9.29 16.46
N SER A 72 0.99 -9.88 15.32
CA SER A 72 1.94 -10.44 14.34
C SER A 72 2.08 -9.63 13.05
N GLY A 73 1.32 -8.55 12.89
CA GLY A 73 1.28 -7.78 11.64
C GLY A 73 0.30 -8.32 10.58
N SER A 74 -0.27 -9.52 10.79
CA SER A 74 -1.12 -10.17 9.78
C SER A 74 -2.35 -9.34 9.37
N THR A 75 -2.93 -8.58 10.29
CA THR A 75 -4.04 -7.65 9.98
C THR A 75 -3.59 -6.53 9.04
N GLY A 76 -2.42 -5.93 9.31
CA GLY A 76 -1.86 -4.87 8.46
C GLY A 76 -1.52 -5.39 7.06
N LEU A 77 -1.00 -6.60 6.95
CA LEU A 77 -0.72 -7.24 5.66
C LEU A 77 -2.00 -7.49 4.85
N ARG A 78 -3.09 -7.92 5.48
CA ARG A 78 -4.39 -8.09 4.82
C ARG A 78 -4.95 -6.76 4.33
N VAL A 79 -4.95 -5.73 5.18
CA VAL A 79 -5.40 -4.38 4.78
C VAL A 79 -4.50 -3.82 3.66
N ALA A 80 -3.19 -4.03 3.68
CA ALA A 80 -2.30 -3.58 2.61
C ALA A 80 -2.54 -4.27 1.25
N ARG A 81 -3.04 -5.52 1.25
CA ARG A 81 -3.47 -6.21 0.02
C ARG A 81 -4.67 -5.52 -0.62
N GLU A 82 -5.53 -4.92 0.19
CA GLU A 82 -6.65 -4.12 -0.28
C GLU A 82 -6.21 -2.78 -0.87
N ARG A 83 -4.94 -2.37 -0.84
CA ARG A 83 -4.48 -1.09 -1.44
C ARG A 83 -5.41 0.10 -1.10
N PRO A 84 -5.64 0.38 0.19
CA PRO A 84 -6.47 1.49 0.63
C PRO A 84 -5.83 2.85 0.39
#